data_AF-A0A238JHS9-F1
#
_entry.id   AF-A0A238JHS9-F1
#
_cell.length_a   1.000
_cell.length_b   1.000
_cell.length_c   1.000
_cell.angle_alpha   90.00
_cell.angle_beta   90.00
_cell.angle_gamma   90.00
#
_symmetry.space_group_name_H-M   'P 1'
#
loop_
_entity.id
_entity.type
_entity.pdbx_description
1 polymer ?
#
loop_
_entity_poly.entity_id
_entity_poly.type
_entity_poly.pdbx_seq_one_letter_code
_entity_poly.pdbx_strand_id
1 'polypeptide(L)'
;MSKAKQKPPLGRRMRILLFVSLAFNLVIVGLVVGMFAKGGPPPRDHHRSDPVLPFTRAFDDDQRKELGRELRRSFWQKDKKERGGWVESYQEALEVLREDPFDRARFDTVIVNQKALAESRRGNGQEILSDYLEKLSPEERAAYADRLEEEISRLSKRRKHWRKDRD
;
A
#
# COMPACT_ATOMS: atom_id res chain seq x y z
N MET A 1 47.21 36.01 30.80
CA MET A 1 47.10 35.38 29.46
C MET A 1 45.90 34.45 29.44
N SER A 2 44.90 34.69 28.59
CA SER A 2 44.06 33.66 27.95
C SER A 2 43.04 34.34 27.02
N LYS A 3 43.24 34.21 25.70
CA LYS A 3 42.29 34.63 24.68
C LYS A 3 41.26 33.53 24.47
N ALA A 4 39.98 33.83 24.64
CA ALA A 4 38.88 32.94 24.28
C ALA A 4 38.80 32.78 22.74
N LYS A 5 38.79 31.53 22.26
CA LYS A 5 38.58 31.19 20.84
C LYS A 5 37.13 31.48 20.45
N GLN A 6 36.90 32.50 19.62
CA GLN A 6 35.60 32.73 18.97
C GLN A 6 35.33 31.64 17.91
N LYS A 7 34.14 31.04 17.95
CA LYS A 7 33.66 30.06 16.94
C LYS A 7 33.32 30.80 15.63
N PRO A 8 33.70 30.27 14.45
CA PRO A 8 33.50 30.98 13.19
C PRO A 8 32.00 31.16 12.90
N PRO A 9 31.58 32.30 12.33
CA PRO A 9 30.19 32.55 12.01
C PRO A 9 29.71 31.55 10.94
N LEU A 10 28.59 30.88 11.19
CA LEU A 10 27.95 30.00 10.21
C LEU A 10 27.72 30.78 8.91
N GLY A 11 28.42 30.35 7.85
CA GLY A 11 28.38 31.02 6.56
C GLY A 11 26.95 31.15 6.03
N ARG A 12 26.66 32.25 5.33
CA ARG A 12 25.32 32.59 4.80
C ARG A 12 24.67 31.43 4.02
N ARG A 13 25.47 30.62 3.34
CA ARG A 13 25.04 29.39 2.63
C ARG A 13 24.51 28.29 3.55
N MET A 14 25.15 28.10 4.71
CA MET A 14 24.72 27.11 5.71
C MET A 14 23.36 27.50 6.32
N ARG A 15 23.14 28.79 6.61
CA ARG A 15 21.82 29.26 7.07
C ARG A 15 20.73 29.05 6.02
N ILE A 16 21.03 29.32 4.75
CA ILE A 16 20.08 29.10 3.65
C ILE A 16 19.71 27.62 3.55
N LEU A 17 20.69 26.71 3.61
CA LEU A 17 20.44 25.26 3.58
C LEU A 17 19.57 24.80 4.77
N LEU A 18 19.81 25.33 5.97
CA LEU A 18 19.01 25.01 7.15
C LEU A 18 17.57 25.52 7.01
N PHE A 19 17.38 26.73 6.47
CA PHE A 19 16.04 27.27 6.22
C PHE A 19 15.27 26.48 5.17
N VAL A 20 15.94 26.08 4.08
CA VAL A 20 15.32 25.25 3.04
C VAL A 20 14.95 23.88 3.59
N SER A 21 15.84 23.25 4.35
CA SER A 21 15.56 21.96 5.00
C SER A 21 14.38 22.05 5.97
N LEU A 22 14.32 23.11 6.79
CA LEU A 22 13.22 23.32 7.72
C LEU A 22 11.89 23.56 7.00
N ALA A 23 11.88 24.39 5.95
CA ALA A 23 10.69 24.64 5.15
C ALA A 23 10.18 23.36 4.48
N PHE A 24 11.08 22.52 3.96
CA PHE A 24 10.72 21.26 3.34
C PHE A 24 10.11 20.27 4.35
N ASN A 25 10.67 20.18 5.55
CA ASN A 25 10.10 19.38 6.63
C ASN A 25 8.69 19.86 7.01
N LEU A 26 8.46 21.17 7.09
CA LEU A 26 7.14 21.74 7.39
C LEU A 26 6.11 21.47 6.29
N VAL A 27 6.53 21.46 5.02
CA VAL A 27 5.65 21.07 3.89
C VAL A 27 5.21 19.61 4.03
N ILE A 28 6.14 18.69 4.34
CA ILE A 28 5.80 17.27 4.51
C ILE A 28 4.82 17.10 5.68
N VAL A 29 5.09 17.71 6.83
CA VAL A 29 4.19 17.66 8.00
C VAL A 29 2.82 18.24 7.64
N GLY A 30 2.78 19.37 6.94
CA GLY A 30 1.53 19.99 6.49
C GLY A 30 0.73 19.11 5.54
N LEU A 31 1.38 18.38 4.62
CA LEU A 31 0.72 17.45 3.70
C LEU A 31 0.15 16.24 4.45
N VAL A 32 0.89 15.68 5.41
CA VAL A 32 0.43 14.54 6.24
C VAL A 32 -0.76 14.96 7.10
N VAL A 33 -0.63 16.05 7.86
CA VAL A 33 -1.71 16.59 8.70
C VAL A 33 -2.92 16.98 7.85
N GLY A 34 -2.69 17.62 6.70
CA GLY A 34 -3.75 17.96 5.75
C GLY A 34 -4.49 16.74 5.21
N MET A 35 -3.79 15.63 4.94
CA MET A 35 -4.41 14.38 4.49
C MET A 35 -5.32 13.77 5.56
N PHE A 36 -4.92 13.80 6.83
CA PHE A 36 -5.74 13.30 7.94
C PHE A 36 -6.91 14.23 8.28
N ALA A 37 -6.71 15.54 8.23
CA ALA A 37 -7.75 16.53 8.53
C ALA A 37 -8.86 16.59 7.46
N LYS A 38 -8.56 16.25 6.20
CA LYS A 38 -9.52 16.29 5.08
C LYS A 38 -10.30 14.98 4.85
N GLY A 39 -10.19 14.00 5.76
CA GLY A 39 -10.92 12.73 5.66
C GLY A 39 -10.21 11.62 4.87
N GLY A 40 -8.89 11.71 4.73
CA GLY A 40 -8.10 10.77 3.92
C GLY A 40 -8.25 11.01 2.42
N PRO A 41 -7.43 10.37 1.57
CA PRO A 41 -7.65 10.40 0.13
C PRO A 41 -9.07 9.88 -0.18
N PRO A 42 -9.77 10.42 -1.20
CA PRO A 42 -10.96 9.75 -1.71
C PRO A 42 -10.59 8.29 -1.97
N PRO A 43 -11.48 7.31 -1.68
CA PRO A 43 -11.16 5.90 -1.88
C PRO A 43 -10.67 5.76 -3.30
N ARG A 44 -9.35 5.62 -3.43
CA ARG A 44 -8.74 5.29 -4.71
C ARG A 44 -9.38 3.98 -5.07
N ASP A 45 -9.95 3.91 -6.26
CA ASP A 45 -10.21 2.65 -6.93
C ASP A 45 -8.86 1.92 -7.03
N HIS A 46 -8.47 1.24 -5.95
CA HIS A 46 -7.37 0.28 -5.88
C HIS A 46 -7.62 -0.90 -6.85
N HIS A 47 -8.80 -0.92 -7.46
CA HIS A 47 -9.27 -1.80 -8.50
C HIS A 47 -8.41 -1.90 -9.77
N ARG A 48 -7.39 -1.07 -10.01
CA ARG A 48 -6.67 -1.12 -11.31
C ARG A 48 -5.51 -2.11 -11.40
N SER A 49 -4.93 -2.59 -10.29
CA SER A 49 -3.68 -3.38 -10.37
C SER A 49 -3.57 -4.62 -9.49
N ASP A 50 -4.64 -5.07 -8.82
CA ASP A 50 -4.56 -6.28 -7.98
C ASP A 50 -4.75 -7.57 -8.83
N PRO A 51 -3.79 -8.49 -8.93
CA PRO A 51 -3.96 -9.72 -9.70
C PRO A 51 -5.01 -10.70 -9.11
N VAL A 52 -5.59 -10.43 -7.93
CA VAL A 52 -6.67 -11.22 -7.29
C VAL A 52 -8.08 -10.82 -7.78
N LEU A 53 -8.17 -9.83 -8.69
CA LEU A 53 -9.40 -9.12 -9.06
C LEU A 53 -10.61 -9.90 -9.62
N PRO A 54 -10.53 -11.07 -10.28
CA PRO A 54 -11.75 -11.70 -10.81
C PRO A 54 -12.64 -12.24 -9.68
N PHE A 55 -12.03 -12.94 -8.73
CA PHE A 55 -12.77 -13.64 -7.69
C PHE A 55 -13.49 -12.69 -6.74
N THR A 56 -12.88 -11.56 -6.40
CA THR A 56 -13.49 -10.57 -5.49
C THR A 56 -14.51 -9.67 -6.20
N ARG A 57 -14.35 -9.42 -7.51
CA ARG A 57 -15.33 -8.66 -8.30
C ARG A 57 -16.59 -9.44 -8.62
N ALA A 58 -16.51 -10.76 -8.74
CA ALA A 58 -17.67 -11.60 -9.03
C ALA A 58 -18.68 -11.68 -7.87
N PHE A 59 -18.26 -11.36 -6.64
CA PHE A 59 -19.18 -11.25 -5.51
C PHE A 59 -20.21 -10.14 -5.72
N ASP A 60 -21.43 -10.37 -5.25
CA ASP A 60 -22.42 -9.31 -5.11
C ASP A 60 -22.06 -8.35 -3.95
N ASP A 61 -22.84 -7.28 -3.80
CA ASP A 61 -22.49 -6.23 -2.84
C ASP A 61 -22.53 -6.68 -1.38
N ASP A 62 -23.38 -7.64 -1.03
CA ASP A 62 -23.47 -8.13 0.35
C ASP A 62 -22.36 -9.12 0.66
N GLN A 63 -22.06 -10.03 -0.28
CA GLN A 63 -20.91 -10.93 -0.21
C GLN A 63 -19.59 -10.15 -0.14
N ARG A 64 -19.44 -9.07 -0.92
CA ARG A 64 -18.26 -8.18 -0.86
C ARG A 64 -18.12 -7.52 0.51
N LYS A 65 -19.21 -7.01 1.08
CA LYS A 65 -19.17 -6.39 2.42
C LYS A 65 -18.77 -7.42 3.47
N GLU A 66 -19.29 -8.64 3.39
CA GLU A 66 -19.00 -9.70 4.34
C GLU A 66 -17.55 -10.16 4.28
N LEU A 67 -17.08 -10.55 3.10
CA LEU A 67 -15.68 -10.91 2.87
C LEU A 67 -14.74 -9.76 3.25
N GLY A 68 -15.10 -8.52 2.91
CA GLY A 68 -14.34 -7.33 3.27
C GLY A 68 -14.23 -7.11 4.78
N ARG A 69 -15.26 -7.45 5.57
CA ARG A 69 -15.20 -7.41 7.04
C ARG A 69 -14.27 -8.49 7.58
N GLU A 70 -14.34 -9.71 7.05
CA GLU A 70 -13.48 -10.83 7.47
C GLU A 70 -12.00 -10.55 7.16
N LEU A 71 -11.70 -10.12 5.93
CA LEU A 71 -10.35 -9.71 5.51
C LEU A 71 -9.79 -8.59 6.40
N ARG A 72 -10.58 -7.53 6.61
CA ARG A 72 -10.15 -6.39 7.45
C ARG A 72 -9.87 -6.82 8.88
N ARG A 73 -10.72 -7.68 9.45
CA ARG A 73 -10.53 -8.22 10.81
C ARG A 73 -9.26 -9.06 10.90
N SER A 74 -9.02 -9.93 9.92
CA SER A 74 -7.82 -10.77 9.88
C SER A 74 -6.53 -9.95 9.76
N PHE A 75 -6.50 -9.00 8.82
CA PHE A 75 -5.34 -8.13 8.62
C PHE A 75 -5.08 -7.24 9.83
N TRP A 76 -6.12 -6.67 10.45
CA TRP A 76 -5.96 -5.88 11.67
C TRP A 76 -5.36 -6.71 12.82
N GLN A 77 -5.80 -7.95 12.99
CA GLN A 77 -5.26 -8.83 14.04
C GLN A 77 -3.80 -9.23 13.78
N LYS A 78 -3.42 -9.46 12.51
CA LYS A 78 -2.02 -9.71 12.14
C LYS A 78 -1.15 -8.46 12.32
N ASP A 79 -1.59 -7.31 11.83
CA ASP A 79 -0.87 -6.04 11.94
C ASP A 79 -0.71 -5.60 13.42
N LYS A 80 -1.60 -6.02 14.33
CA LYS A 80 -1.43 -5.79 15.78
C LYS A 80 -0.36 -6.70 16.41
N LYS A 81 -0.18 -7.92 15.88
CA LYS A 81 0.78 -8.92 16.39
C LYS A 81 2.19 -8.68 15.83
N GLU A 82 2.26 -8.35 14.54
CA GLU A 82 3.48 -7.98 13.84
C GLU A 82 3.68 -6.47 14.06
N ARG A 83 4.59 -6.07 14.98
CA ARG A 83 4.94 -4.65 15.24
C ARG A 83 5.68 -4.03 14.05
N GLY A 84 4.98 -3.89 12.93
CA GLY A 84 5.56 -3.73 11.60
C GLY A 84 4.48 -3.65 10.53
N GLY A 85 3.59 -2.67 10.60
CA GLY A 85 2.58 -2.45 9.56
C GLY A 85 3.21 -2.12 8.20
N TRP A 86 2.45 -2.29 7.11
CA TRP A 86 2.89 -1.89 5.76
C TRP A 86 3.51 -0.47 5.74
N VAL A 87 2.95 0.48 6.49
CA VAL A 87 3.45 1.85 6.59
C VAL A 87 4.88 1.95 7.12
N GLU A 88 5.23 1.16 8.13
CA GLU A 88 6.57 1.18 8.76
C GLU A 88 7.63 0.68 7.77
N SER A 89 7.29 -0.31 6.93
CA SER A 89 8.18 -0.76 5.85
C SER A 89 8.46 0.30 4.78
N TYR A 90 7.55 1.25 4.54
CA TYR A 90 7.79 2.39 3.65
C TYR A 90 8.57 3.49 4.32
N GLN A 91 8.42 3.68 5.64
CA GLN A 91 9.24 4.61 6.40
C GLN A 91 10.70 4.19 6.37
N GLU A 92 10.99 2.90 6.58
CA GLU A 92 12.34 2.36 6.46
C GLU A 92 12.92 2.53 5.05
N ALA A 93 12.14 2.27 3.99
CA ALA A 93 12.57 2.52 2.61
C ALA A 93 12.91 4.00 2.39
N LEU A 94 12.10 4.92 2.92
CA LEU A 94 12.32 6.37 2.81
C LEU A 94 13.57 6.83 3.55
N GLU A 95 13.91 6.22 4.68
CA GLU A 95 15.15 6.50 5.41
C GLU A 95 16.37 6.12 4.56
N VAL A 96 16.41 4.88 4.06
CA VAL A 96 17.53 4.39 3.25
C VAL A 96 17.72 5.22 1.97
N LEU A 97 16.62 5.60 1.31
CA LEU A 97 16.69 6.43 0.10
C LEU A 97 17.21 7.86 0.34
N ARG A 98 17.23 8.34 1.59
CA ARG A 98 17.70 9.67 1.96
C ARG A 98 19.15 9.68 2.47
N GLU A 99 19.76 8.50 2.66
CA GLU A 99 21.14 8.38 3.11
C GLU A 99 22.13 8.74 1.99
N ASP A 100 23.22 9.41 2.38
CA ASP A 100 24.37 9.70 1.53
C ASP A 100 25.64 9.26 2.27
N PRO A 101 26.33 8.19 1.81
CA PRO A 101 26.06 7.44 0.59
C PRO A 101 24.82 6.52 0.68
N PHE A 102 24.22 6.22 -0.47
CA PHE A 102 23.10 5.28 -0.57
C PHE A 102 23.52 3.85 -0.16
N ASP A 103 22.83 3.28 0.84
CA ASP A 103 23.01 1.89 1.25
C ASP A 103 22.09 0.94 0.45
N ARG A 104 22.64 0.44 -0.66
CA ARG A 104 21.95 -0.53 -1.53
C ARG A 104 21.58 -1.82 -0.81
N ALA A 105 22.44 -2.33 0.08
CA ALA A 105 22.20 -3.61 0.74
C ALA A 105 21.04 -3.52 1.73
N ARG A 106 20.96 -2.40 2.46
CA ARG A 106 19.83 -2.12 3.35
C ARG A 106 18.53 -1.92 2.56
N PHE A 107 18.58 -1.21 1.43
CA PHE A 107 17.39 -1.04 0.58
C PHE A 107 16.88 -2.39 0.03
N ASP A 108 17.76 -3.25 -0.46
CA ASP A 108 17.40 -4.58 -0.96
C ASP A 108 16.71 -5.42 0.13
N THR A 109 17.16 -5.30 1.39
CA THR A 109 16.54 -5.98 2.54
C THR A 109 15.11 -5.49 2.79
N VAL A 110 14.87 -4.17 2.71
CA VAL A 110 13.53 -3.59 2.86
C VAL A 110 12.57 -4.13 1.79
N ILE A 111 13.02 -4.21 0.54
CA ILE A 111 12.21 -4.74 -0.57
C ILE A 111 11.88 -6.22 -0.38
N VAL A 112 12.84 -7.04 0.07
CA VAL A 112 12.61 -8.46 0.36
C VAL A 112 11.57 -8.64 1.47
N ASN A 113 11.67 -7.85 2.54
CA ASN A 113 10.72 -7.89 3.65
C ASN A 113 9.31 -7.46 3.20
N GLN A 114 9.21 -6.40 2.38
CA GLN A 114 7.93 -5.98 1.79
C GLN A 114 7.30 -7.08 0.93
N LYS A 115 8.11 -7.78 0.12
CA LYS A 115 7.63 -8.90 -0.70
C LYS A 115 7.10 -10.03 0.18
N ALA A 116 7.82 -10.42 1.23
CA ALA A 116 7.39 -11.47 2.15
C ALA A 116 6.07 -11.10 2.86
N LEU A 117 5.92 -9.85 3.28
CA LEU A 117 4.68 -9.35 3.89
C LEU A 117 3.51 -9.39 2.89
N ALA A 118 3.74 -8.98 1.64
CA ALA A 118 2.73 -9.03 0.58
C ALA A 118 2.32 -10.47 0.26
N GLU A 119 3.26 -11.41 0.17
CA GLU A 119 3.00 -12.84 -0.05
C GLU A 119 2.19 -13.46 1.09
N SER A 120 2.58 -13.16 2.35
CA SER A 120 1.81 -13.58 3.52
C SER A 120 0.38 -13.05 3.49
N ARG A 121 0.18 -11.75 3.22
CA ARG A 121 -1.15 -11.14 3.12
C ARG A 121 -1.99 -11.77 2.00
N ARG A 122 -1.37 -12.04 0.85
CA ARG A 122 -2.03 -12.73 -0.28
C ARG A 122 -2.47 -14.14 0.10
N GLY A 123 -1.59 -14.91 0.74
CA GLY A 123 -1.90 -16.27 1.21
C GLY A 123 -3.10 -16.29 2.16
N ASN A 124 -3.10 -15.43 3.18
CA ASN A 124 -4.23 -15.35 4.11
C ASN A 124 -5.53 -14.93 3.40
N GLY A 125 -5.44 -14.01 2.44
CA GLY A 125 -6.60 -13.58 1.67
C GLY A 125 -7.19 -14.72 0.84
N GLN A 126 -6.36 -15.61 0.29
CA GLN A 126 -6.79 -16.80 -0.45
C GLN A 126 -7.45 -17.85 0.46
N GLU A 127 -6.92 -18.04 1.67
CA GLU A 127 -7.52 -18.92 2.68
C GLU A 127 -8.91 -18.42 3.09
N ILE A 128 -9.02 -17.13 3.47
CA ILE A 128 -10.30 -16.50 3.83
C ILE A 128 -11.32 -16.58 2.69
N LEU A 129 -10.88 -16.37 1.45
CA LEU A 129 -11.74 -16.52 0.28
C LEU A 129 -12.26 -17.96 0.15
N SER A 130 -11.40 -18.96 0.38
CA SER A 130 -11.77 -20.37 0.27
C SER A 130 -12.77 -20.75 1.37
N ASP A 131 -12.51 -20.34 2.61
CA ASP A 131 -13.42 -20.51 3.74
C ASP A 131 -14.77 -19.84 3.50
N TYR A 132 -14.77 -18.66 2.87
CA TYR A 132 -15.99 -17.95 2.54
C TYR A 132 -16.83 -18.71 1.51
N LEU A 133 -16.20 -19.19 0.43
CA LEU A 133 -16.86 -19.99 -0.60
C LEU A 133 -17.38 -21.33 -0.07
N GLU A 134 -16.69 -21.93 0.91
CA GLU A 134 -17.14 -23.15 1.57
C GLU A 134 -18.44 -22.95 2.35
N LYS A 135 -18.61 -21.79 3.00
CA LYS A 135 -19.82 -21.43 3.77
C LYS A 135 -21.03 -21.13 2.89
N LEU A 136 -20.85 -20.75 1.63
CA LEU A 136 -21.95 -20.48 0.70
C LEU A 136 -22.74 -21.75 0.40
N SER A 137 -24.07 -21.60 0.30
CA SER A 137 -24.93 -22.67 -0.19
C SER A 137 -24.56 -23.08 -1.63
N PRO A 138 -24.93 -24.29 -2.07
CA PRO A 138 -24.72 -24.71 -3.46
C PRO A 138 -25.31 -23.72 -4.48
N GLU A 139 -26.50 -23.17 -4.19
CA GLU A 139 -27.19 -22.19 -5.03
C GLU A 139 -26.46 -20.85 -5.07
N GLU A 140 -26.01 -20.35 -3.91
CA GLU A 140 -25.24 -19.10 -3.82
C GLU A 140 -23.90 -19.20 -4.55
N ARG A 141 -23.26 -20.37 -4.46
CA ARG A 141 -21.99 -20.66 -5.14
C ARG A 141 -22.16 -20.78 -6.65
N ALA A 142 -23.26 -21.36 -7.12
CA ALA A 142 -23.61 -21.39 -8.54
C ALA A 142 -23.84 -19.98 -9.09
N ALA A 143 -24.65 -19.17 -8.39
CA ALA A 143 -24.88 -17.77 -8.77
C ALA A 143 -23.59 -16.93 -8.77
N TYR A 144 -22.67 -17.20 -7.83
CA TYR A 144 -21.33 -16.60 -7.83
C TYR A 144 -20.51 -17.01 -9.05
N ALA A 145 -20.54 -18.30 -9.44
CA ALA A 145 -19.82 -18.81 -10.59
C ALA A 145 -20.29 -18.16 -11.90
N ASP A 146 -21.60 -17.96 -12.07
CA ASP A 146 -22.16 -17.28 -13.24
C ASP A 146 -21.65 -15.83 -13.34
N ARG A 147 -21.62 -15.09 -12.22
CA ARG A 147 -21.06 -13.73 -12.17
C ARG A 147 -19.56 -13.71 -12.48
N LEU A 148 -18.83 -14.72 -12.01
CA LEU A 148 -17.40 -14.86 -12.27
C LEU A 148 -17.12 -15.09 -13.77
N GLU A 149 -17.92 -15.94 -14.41
CA GLU A 149 -17.84 -16.15 -15.85
C GLU A 149 -18.08 -14.85 -16.64
N GLU A 150 -19.09 -14.07 -16.25
CA GLU A 150 -19.37 -12.78 -16.88
C GLU A 150 -18.19 -11.80 -16.73
N GLU A 151 -17.62 -11.69 -15.52
CA GLU A 151 -16.47 -10.82 -15.27
C GLU A 151 -15.24 -11.24 -16.08
N ILE A 152 -14.95 -12.54 -16.18
CA ILE A 152 -13.86 -13.06 -17.01
C ILE A 152 -14.10 -12.70 -18.49
N SER A 153 -15.33 -12.85 -18.97
CA SER A 153 -15.72 -12.48 -20.34
C SER A 153 -15.51 -10.98 -20.60
N ARG A 154 -15.94 -10.11 -19.68
CA ARG A 154 -15.73 -8.65 -19.76
C ARG A 154 -14.24 -8.29 -19.80
N LEU A 155 -13.42 -8.90 -18.94
CA LEU A 155 -11.97 -8.69 -18.92
C LEU A 155 -11.29 -9.13 -20.22
N SER A 156 -11.70 -10.28 -20.77
CA SER A 156 -11.21 -10.81 -22.05
C SER A 156 -11.53 -9.86 -23.21
N LYS A 157 -12.78 -9.37 -23.30
CA LYS A 157 -13.20 -8.39 -24.31
C LYS A 157 -12.38 -7.10 -24.21
N ARG A 158 -12.20 -6.57 -22.99
CA ARG A 158 -11.37 -5.37 -22.77
C ARG A 158 -9.95 -5.58 -23.27
N ARG A 159 -9.30 -6.70 -22.92
CA ARG A 159 -7.93 -7.02 -23.37
C ARG A 159 -7.83 -7.07 -24.90
N LYS A 160 -8.82 -7.62 -25.60
CA LYS A 160 -8.85 -7.66 -27.07
C LYS A 160 -8.92 -6.25 -27.68
N HIS A 161 -9.76 -5.37 -27.11
CA HIS A 161 -9.88 -3.99 -27.59
C HIS A 161 -8.55 -3.22 -27.48
N TRP A 162 -7.89 -3.27 -26.33
CA TRP A 162 -6.59 -2.60 -26.12
C TRP A 162 -5.47 -3.07 -27.06
N ARG A 163 -5.53 -4.31 -27.54
CA ARG A 163 -4.56 -4.82 -28.53
C ARG A 163 -4.83 -4.24 -29.92
N LYS A 164 -6.10 -4.08 -30.29
CA LYS A 164 -6.51 -3.53 -31.59
C LYS A 164 -6.13 -2.05 -31.74
N ASP A 165 -6.15 -1.27 -30.65
CA ASP A 165 -5.82 0.16 -30.70
C ASP A 165 -4.31 0.45 -30.74
N ARG A 166 -3.46 -0.59 -30.67
CA ARG A 166 -1.99 -0.49 -30.69
C ARG A 166 -1.36 -0.91 -32.02
N ASP A 167 -2.14 -1.51 -32.91
CA ASP A 167 -1.76 -1.94 -34.25
C ASP A 167 -2.29 -0.93 -35.30
#